data_AF-A0A527XV94-F1
#
_entry.id   AF-A0A527XV94-F1
#
_cell.length_a   1.000
_cell.length_b   1.000
_cell.length_c   1.000
_cell.angle_alpha   90.00
_cell.angle_beta   90.00
_cell.angle_gamma   90.00
#
_symmetry.space_group_name_H-M   'P 1'
#
loop_
_entity.id
_entity.type
_entity.pdbx_description
1 polymer ?
#
loop_
_entity_poly.entity_id
_entity_poly.type
_entity_poly.pdbx_seq_one_letter_code
_entity_poly.pdbx_strand_id
1 'polypeptide(L)'
;PKAVLNISRDSMAANGFSPATRVFEAAGAGACLLTDAWLGIELFLTPGEEILVARDGADVAEIMRTLTPQRAQAIGAAALRRVLAEHTYTLRARLVDDIFKAHFERRAM
;
A
#
# COMPACT_ATOMS: atom_id res chain seq x y z
N PRO A 1 5.11 18.24 -4.80
CA PRO A 1 5.18 17.22 -5.89
C PRO A 1 3.78 16.65 -6.15
N LYS A 2 3.48 16.16 -7.36
CA LYS A 2 2.14 15.59 -7.68
C LYS A 2 1.95 14.16 -7.16
N ALA A 3 3.00 13.35 -7.14
CA ALA A 3 2.99 11.99 -6.61
C ALA A 3 4.39 11.59 -6.14
N VAL A 4 4.46 10.52 -5.36
CA VAL A 4 5.70 9.83 -4.98
C VAL A 4 5.72 8.47 -5.68
N LEU A 5 6.81 8.15 -6.38
CA LEU A 5 6.99 6.86 -7.03
C LEU A 5 7.77 5.92 -6.12
N ASN A 6 7.19 4.78 -5.79
CA ASN A 6 7.85 3.65 -5.15
C ASN A 6 8.01 2.52 -6.16
N ILE A 7 9.22 1.98 -6.29
CA ILE A 7 9.47 0.80 -7.12
C ILE A 7 10.08 -0.26 -6.22
N SER A 8 9.47 -1.43 -6.18
CA SER A 8 9.99 -2.58 -5.47
C SER A 8 11.11 -3.23 -6.27
N ARG A 9 12.06 -3.87 -5.59
CA ARG A 9 13.00 -4.77 -6.28
C ARG A 9 12.21 -5.98 -6.79
N ASP A 10 12.58 -6.54 -7.94
CA ASP A 10 11.91 -7.70 -8.54
C ASP A 10 11.75 -8.85 -7.55
N SER A 11 12.77 -9.15 -6.75
CA SER A 11 12.71 -10.19 -5.73
C SER A 11 11.68 -9.93 -4.62
N MET A 12 11.39 -8.66 -4.32
CA MET A 12 10.34 -8.27 -3.36
C MET A 12 8.96 -8.34 -4.00
N ALA A 13 8.81 -7.83 -5.23
CA ALA A 13 7.56 -7.89 -5.97
C ALA A 13 7.11 -9.35 -6.18
N ALA A 14 8.05 -10.25 -6.47
CA ALA A 14 7.81 -11.67 -6.67
C ALA A 14 7.31 -12.40 -5.40
N ASN A 15 7.70 -11.96 -4.20
CA ASN A 15 7.22 -12.55 -2.95
C ASN A 15 5.73 -12.22 -2.69
N GLY A 16 5.24 -11.08 -3.21
CA GLY A 16 3.88 -10.60 -2.94
C GLY A 16 3.62 -10.35 -1.44
N PHE A 17 2.45 -9.81 -1.12
CA PHE A 17 1.92 -9.68 0.25
C PHE A 17 2.82 -8.98 1.30
N SER A 18 3.96 -8.44 0.87
CA SER A 18 5.02 -7.87 1.70
C SER A 18 5.42 -6.51 1.16
N PRO A 19 4.54 -5.48 1.28
CA PRO A 19 4.84 -4.13 0.83
C PRO A 19 6.12 -3.59 1.46
N ALA A 20 6.90 -2.85 0.68
CA ALA A 20 8.02 -2.08 1.21
C ALA A 20 7.50 -1.05 2.24
N THR A 21 8.27 -0.81 3.31
CA THR A 21 7.90 0.17 4.35
C THR A 21 7.56 1.54 3.78
N ARG A 22 8.20 1.93 2.67
CA ARG A 22 7.95 3.19 1.94
C ARG A 22 6.50 3.38 1.51
N VAL A 23 5.75 2.29 1.28
CA VAL A 23 4.32 2.36 0.98
C VAL A 23 3.58 3.04 2.13
N PHE A 24 3.87 2.63 3.36
CA PHE A 24 3.23 3.18 4.56
C PHE A 24 3.80 4.54 4.97
N GLU A 25 5.09 4.81 4.70
CA GLU A 25 5.67 6.13 4.95
C GLU A 25 5.04 7.20 4.06
N ALA A 26 4.89 6.92 2.75
CA ALA A 26 4.26 7.84 1.82
C ALA A 26 2.76 8.02 2.13
N ALA A 27 2.03 6.93 2.35
CA ALA A 27 0.61 6.97 2.71
C ALA A 27 0.39 7.67 4.07
N GLY A 28 1.24 7.40 5.06
CA GLY A 28 1.21 8.01 6.38
C GLY A 28 1.57 9.50 6.38
N ALA A 29 2.28 9.98 5.35
CA ALA A 29 2.49 11.40 5.10
C ALA A 29 1.34 12.04 4.28
N GLY A 30 0.31 11.28 3.89
CA GLY A 30 -0.79 11.75 3.06
C GLY A 30 -0.39 12.05 1.61
N ALA A 31 0.69 11.45 1.12
CA ALA A 31 1.15 11.63 -0.25
C ALA A 31 0.38 10.73 -1.22
N CYS A 32 0.15 11.22 -2.45
CA CYS A 32 -0.32 10.37 -3.55
C CYS A 32 0.79 9.40 -3.94
N LEU A 33 0.62 8.12 -3.61
CA LEU A 33 1.58 7.07 -3.92
C LEU A 33 1.29 6.44 -5.28
N LEU A 34 2.32 6.33 -6.12
CA LEU A 34 2.36 5.51 -7.33
C LEU A 34 3.36 4.37 -7.09
N THR A 35 2.98 3.13 -7.37
CA THR A 35 3.86 1.97 -7.19
C THR A 35 3.80 1.00 -8.35
N ASP A 36 4.83 0.17 -8.49
CA ASP A 36 4.81 -1.03 -9.32
C ASP A 36 3.73 -2.04 -8.89
N ALA A 37 3.24 -2.84 -9.83
CA ALA A 37 2.26 -3.89 -9.56
C ALA A 37 2.89 -5.11 -8.87
N TRP A 38 2.29 -5.57 -7.78
CA TRP A 38 2.65 -6.81 -7.09
C TRP A 38 1.42 -7.44 -6.43
N LEU A 39 1.48 -8.75 -6.20
CA LEU A 39 0.35 -9.54 -5.70
C LEU A 39 -0.03 -9.17 -4.26
N GLY A 40 -1.31 -8.87 -4.02
CA GLY A 40 -1.85 -8.61 -2.68
C GLY A 40 -1.80 -7.14 -2.26
N ILE A 41 -1.49 -6.21 -3.16
CA ILE A 41 -1.50 -4.77 -2.89
C ILE A 41 -2.87 -4.27 -2.40
N GLU A 42 -3.93 -4.84 -2.95
CA GLU A 42 -5.33 -4.57 -2.62
C GLU A 42 -5.71 -4.96 -1.19
N LEU A 43 -4.91 -5.80 -0.53
CA LEU A 43 -5.10 -6.12 0.89
C LEU A 43 -4.65 -4.98 1.82
N PHE A 44 -3.86 -4.04 1.31
CA PHE A 44 -3.34 -2.90 2.07
C PHE A 44 -4.06 -1.61 1.68
N LEU A 45 -4.10 -1.29 0.39
CA LEU A 45 -4.65 -0.06 -0.17
C LEU A 45 -5.44 -0.37 -1.45
N THR A 46 -6.57 0.27 -1.62
CA THR A 46 -7.49 0.12 -2.76
C THR A 46 -6.90 0.80 -4.01
N PRO A 47 -6.54 0.05 -5.07
CA PRO A 47 -5.98 0.63 -6.28
C PRO A 47 -6.94 1.62 -6.96
N GLY A 48 -6.41 2.74 -7.44
CA GLY A 48 -7.16 3.83 -8.04
C GLY A 48 -7.78 4.81 -7.04
N GLU A 49 -7.96 4.41 -5.78
CA GLU A 49 -8.61 5.23 -4.73
C GLU A 49 -7.64 5.68 -3.64
N GLU A 50 -6.82 4.75 -3.14
CA GLU A 50 -5.87 4.95 -2.04
C GLU A 50 -4.42 4.80 -2.50
N ILE A 51 -4.19 4.21 -3.68
CA ILE A 51 -2.88 4.04 -4.29
C ILE A 51 -3.00 3.99 -5.81
N LEU A 52 -2.01 4.49 -6.53
CA LEU A 52 -1.91 4.32 -7.99
C LEU A 52 -0.93 3.18 -8.28
N VAL A 53 -1.29 2.31 -9.22
CA VAL A 53 -0.48 1.14 -9.59
C VAL A 53 -0.15 1.21 -11.07
N ALA A 54 1.12 1.04 -11.40
CA ALA A 54 1.62 0.98 -12.77
C ALA A 54 2.30 -0.36 -13.04
N ARG A 55 2.11 -0.92 -14.24
CA ARG A 55 2.78 -2.16 -14.67
C ARG A 55 4.13 -1.87 -15.33
N ASP A 56 4.26 -0.70 -15.93
CA ASP A 56 5.45 -0.29 -16.67
C ASP A 56 5.58 1.25 -16.74
N GLY A 57 6.61 1.72 -17.46
CA GLY A 57 6.85 3.15 -17.66
C GLY A 57 5.77 3.87 -18.49
N ALA A 58 5.05 3.16 -19.37
CA ALA A 58 3.97 3.75 -20.15
C ALA A 58 2.76 4.05 -19.26
N ASP A 59 2.42 3.13 -18.36
CA ASP A 59 1.42 3.36 -17.32
C ASP A 59 1.81 4.55 -16.42
N VAL A 60 3.08 4.64 -15.99
CA VAL A 60 3.57 5.78 -15.20
C VAL A 60 3.38 7.09 -15.96
N ALA A 61 3.74 7.15 -17.24
CA ALA A 61 3.59 8.34 -18.06
C ALA A 61 2.12 8.76 -18.20
N GLU A 62 1.24 7.79 -18.47
CA GLU A 62 -0.19 8.03 -18.64
C GLU A 62 -0.86 8.50 -17.34
N ILE A 63 -0.51 7.87 -16.21
CA ILE A 63 -0.95 8.31 -14.89
C ILE A 63 -0.49 9.74 -14.63
N MET A 64 0.79 10.06 -14.85
CA MET A 64 1.32 11.40 -14.58
C MET A 64 0.74 12.49 -15.50
N ARG A 65 0.33 12.12 -16.72
CA ARG A 65 -0.35 12.99 -17.69
C ARG A 65 -1.76 13.36 -17.25
N THR A 66 -2.50 12.39 -16.70
CA THR A 66 -3.92 12.56 -16.32
C THR A 66 -4.12 12.96 -14.85
N LEU A 67 -3.12 12.73 -13.99
CA LEU A 67 -3.19 13.03 -12.56
C LEU A 67 -3.19 14.54 -12.30
N THR A 68 -4.35 15.03 -11.88
CA THR A 68 -4.55 16.41 -11.41
C THR A 68 -4.09 16.58 -9.96
N PRO A 69 -3.71 17.79 -9.53
CA PRO A 69 -3.38 18.06 -8.12
C PRO A 69 -4.51 17.69 -7.15
N GLN A 70 -5.76 17.93 -7.53
CA GLN A 70 -6.94 17.63 -6.71
C GLN A 70 -7.11 16.12 -6.55
N ARG A 71 -6.95 15.33 -7.63
CA ARG A 71 -7.03 13.87 -7.56
C ARG A 71 -5.89 13.30 -6.73
N ALA A 72 -4.67 13.82 -6.89
CA ALA A 72 -3.53 13.42 -6.07
C ALA A 72 -3.78 13.66 -4.57
N GLN A 73 -4.29 14.85 -4.22
CA GLN A 73 -4.62 15.17 -2.83
C GLN A 73 -5.72 14.25 -2.27
N ALA A 74 -6.75 13.95 -3.08
CA ALA A 74 -7.83 13.05 -2.68
C ALA A 74 -7.32 11.62 -2.40
N ILE A 75 -6.46 11.10 -3.28
CA ILE A 75 -5.85 9.77 -3.12
C ILE A 75 -4.96 9.73 -1.87
N GLY A 76 -4.07 10.72 -1.70
CA GLY A 76 -3.20 10.78 -0.53
C GLY A 76 -3.97 10.88 0.79
N ALA A 77 -5.07 11.65 0.81
CA ALA A 77 -5.94 11.73 1.98
C ALA A 77 -6.68 10.41 2.26
N ALA A 78 -7.10 9.68 1.22
CA ALA A 78 -7.70 8.35 1.37
C ALA A 78 -6.69 7.33 1.91
N ALA A 79 -5.49 7.31 1.33
CA ALA A 79 -4.37 6.48 1.80
C ALA A 79 -4.07 6.72 3.28
N LEU A 80 -3.97 7.99 3.69
CA LEU A 80 -3.72 8.37 5.09
C LEU A 80 -4.79 7.83 6.04
N ARG A 81 -6.07 8.01 5.68
CA ARG A 81 -7.19 7.49 6.49
C ARG A 81 -7.09 5.98 6.64
N ARG A 82 -6.84 5.25 5.55
CA ARG A 82 -6.71 3.80 5.54
C ARG A 82 -5.56 3.31 6.43
N VAL A 83 -4.35 3.89 6.27
CA VAL A 83 -3.19 3.41 7.04
C VAL A 83 -3.28 3.74 8.53
N LEU A 84 -3.88 4.88 8.90
CA LEU A 84 -4.12 5.19 10.31
C LEU A 84 -5.20 4.29 10.93
N ALA A 85 -6.21 3.91 10.16
CA ALA A 85 -7.29 3.05 10.62
C ALA A 85 -6.88 1.58 10.78
N GLU A 86 -5.94 1.08 9.97
CA GLU A 86 -5.72 -0.37 9.84
C GLU A 86 -4.26 -0.82 9.89
N HIS A 87 -3.30 0.07 9.55
CA HIS A 87 -1.92 -0.33 9.30
C HIS A 87 -0.90 0.34 10.24
N THR A 88 -1.33 0.79 11.42
CA THR A 88 -0.40 1.21 12.47
C THR A 88 0.29 -0.01 13.08
N TYR A 89 1.51 0.18 13.61
CA TYR A 89 2.24 -0.89 14.28
C TYR A 89 1.42 -1.56 15.38
N THR A 90 0.70 -0.79 16.19
CA THR A 90 -0.16 -1.34 17.26
C THR A 90 -1.24 -2.27 16.73
N LEU A 91 -1.93 -1.89 15.64
CA LEU A 91 -2.99 -2.69 15.04
C LEU A 91 -2.43 -3.97 14.39
N ARG A 92 -1.34 -3.83 13.63
CA ARG A 92 -0.68 -4.97 12.96
C ARG A 92 -0.06 -5.95 13.96
N ALA A 93 0.50 -5.47 15.06
CA ALA A 93 1.03 -6.30 16.15
C ALA A 93 -0.08 -7.09 16.85
N ARG A 94 -1.24 -6.47 17.10
CA ARG A 94 -2.40 -7.19 17.64
C ARG A 94 -2.90 -8.25 16.67
N LEU A 95 -3.04 -7.91 15.39
CA LEU A 95 -3.49 -8.85 14.37
C LEU A 95 -2.59 -10.09 14.28
N VAL A 96 -1.27 -9.93 14.29
CA VAL A 96 -0.36 -11.08 14.21
C VAL A 96 -0.41 -11.94 15.49
N ASP A 97 -0.53 -11.32 16.67
CA ASP A 97 -0.68 -12.02 17.95
C ASP A 97 -1.96 -12.87 17.98
N ASP A 98 -3.08 -12.31 17.53
CA ASP A 98 -4.37 -13.02 17.44
C ASP A 98 -4.29 -14.21 16.45
N ILE A 99 -3.64 -14.03 15.30
CA ILE A 99 -3.41 -15.10 14.33
C ILE A 99 -2.58 -16.24 14.94
N PHE A 100 -1.52 -15.90 15.67
CA PHE A 100 -0.66 -16.90 16.33
C PHE A 100 -1.41 -17.67 17.40
N LYS A 101 -2.14 -16.99 18.29
CA LYS A 101 -2.96 -17.64 19.33
C LYS A 101 -3.96 -18.63 18.71
N ALA A 102 -4.72 -18.18 17.71
CA ALA A 102 -5.69 -19.02 17.03
C ALA A 102 -5.03 -20.23 16.32
N HIS A 103 -3.82 -20.06 15.78
CA HIS A 103 -3.07 -21.17 15.17
C HIS A 103 -2.64 -22.21 16.21
N PHE A 104 -2.12 -21.76 17.37
CA PHE A 104 -1.67 -22.68 18.41
C PHE A 104 -2.83 -23.40 19.11
N GLU A 105 -3.96 -22.73 19.34
CA GLU A 105 -5.17 -23.35 19.89
C GLU A 105 -5.70 -24.47 19.00
N ARG A 106 -5.74 -24.26 17.67
CA ARG A 106 -6.18 -25.29 16.71
C ARG A 106 -5.26 -26.52 16.62
N ARG A 107 -4.00 -26.41 17.02
CA ARG A 107 -3.06 -27.54 17.03
C ARG A 107 -3.07 -28.33 18.33
N ALA A 108 -3.61 -27.75 19.39
CA ALA A 108 -3.74 -28.39 20.69
C ALA A 108 -5.06 -29.19 20.83
N MET A 109 -6.02 -28.97 19.93
CA MET A 109 -7.21 -29.80 19.72
C MET A 109 -6.92 -30.93 18.74
#